data_AF-A0A059LCP2-F1
#
_entry.id   AF-A0A059LCP2-F1
#
_cell.length_a   1.000
_cell.length_b   1.000
_cell.length_c   1.000
_cell.angle_alpha   90.00
_cell.angle_beta   90.00
_cell.angle_gamma   90.00
#
_symmetry.space_group_name_H-M   'P 1'
#
loop_
_entity.id
_entity.type
_entity.pdbx_description
1 polymer ?
#
loop_
_entity_poly.entity_id
_entity_poly.type
_entity_poly.pdbx_seq_one_letter_code
_entity_poly.pdbx_strand_id
1 'polypeptide(L)'
;MVVPEHILVREALHCCQGINGRYVWWQGNGEVESGFSTGPGSEIPPSQRVLISRVTEVGWVLRKILDLQAALRAGPTCVQQALVAAAQVEVNCYYRLIAILESQSTGNDLNAVSGEPETFSPASKPWDSARLGAPSPSPLGGTSTPTGRLTLRRLD
;
A
#
# COMPACT_ATOMS: atom_id res chain seq x y z
N MET A 1 5.61 -24.90 23.36
CA MET A 1 4.28 -24.49 22.86
C MET A 1 4.43 -24.05 21.42
N VAL A 2 3.83 -24.79 20.48
CA VAL A 2 3.85 -24.48 19.04
C VAL A 2 3.08 -23.20 18.78
N VAL A 3 3.68 -22.27 18.04
CA VAL A 3 3.04 -21.01 17.67
C VAL A 3 2.08 -21.27 16.51
N PRO A 4 0.81 -20.83 16.59
CA PRO A 4 -0.14 -21.01 15.50
C PRO A 4 0.24 -20.14 14.30
N GLU A 5 -0.03 -20.65 13.09
CA GLU A 5 0.42 -20.06 11.83
C GLU A 5 -0.08 -18.63 11.61
N HIS A 6 -1.34 -18.33 11.97
CA HIS A 6 -1.89 -16.97 11.82
C HIS A 6 -1.11 -15.90 12.59
N ILE A 7 -0.51 -16.27 13.74
CA ILE A 7 0.36 -15.35 14.50
C ILE A 7 1.67 -15.15 13.75
N LEU A 8 2.26 -16.21 13.20
CA LEU A 8 3.51 -16.13 12.43
C LEU A 8 3.34 -15.29 11.16
N VAL A 9 2.21 -15.41 10.47
CA VAL A 9 1.90 -14.59 9.28
C VAL A 9 1.79 -13.12 9.65
N ARG A 10 1.09 -12.79 10.75
CA ARG A 10 0.98 -11.41 11.23
C ARG A 10 2.35 -10.82 11.61
N GLU A 11 3.16 -11.60 12.32
CA GLU A 11 4.53 -11.21 12.69
C GLU A 11 5.41 -11.00 11.45
N ALA A 12 5.28 -11.84 10.42
CA ALA A 12 5.99 -11.66 9.15
C ALA A 12 5.59 -10.37 8.43
N LEU A 13 4.28 -10.02 8.41
CA LEU A 13 3.81 -8.76 7.83
C LEU A 13 4.34 -7.54 8.60
N HIS A 14 4.43 -7.60 9.93
CA HIS A 14 5.08 -6.55 10.72
C HIS A 14 6.58 -6.44 10.41
N CYS A 15 7.28 -7.56 10.26
CA CYS A 15 8.71 -7.57 9.90
C CYS A 15 8.95 -7.00 8.50
N CYS A 16 8.05 -7.25 7.54
CA CYS A 16 8.06 -6.64 6.21
C CYS A 16 7.99 -5.10 6.26
N GLN A 17 7.35 -4.52 7.29
CA GLN A 17 7.33 -3.08 7.53
C GLN A 17 8.59 -2.56 8.24
N GLY A 18 9.53 -3.44 8.57
CA GLY A 18 10.73 -3.11 9.35
C GLY A 18 10.49 -3.02 10.86
N ILE A 19 9.36 -3.56 11.36
CA ILE A 19 9.01 -3.56 12.78
C ILE A 19 9.44 -4.89 13.42
N ASN A 20 9.99 -4.83 14.63
CA ASN A 20 10.33 -6.03 15.39
C ASN A 20 9.11 -6.62 16.08
N GLY A 21 8.94 -7.95 15.94
CA GLY A 21 7.88 -8.71 16.59
C GLY A 21 8.34 -9.40 17.88
N ARG A 22 7.44 -10.22 18.43
CA ARG A 22 7.69 -11.05 19.62
C ARG A 22 8.44 -12.34 19.28
N TYR A 23 8.15 -12.92 18.11
CA TYR A 23 8.70 -14.21 17.69
C TYR A 23 9.82 -14.06 16.66
N VAL A 24 9.75 -12.99 15.88
CA VAL A 24 10.70 -12.65 14.84
C VAL A 24 11.22 -11.25 15.13
N TRP A 25 12.54 -11.11 15.21
CA TRP A 25 13.16 -9.82 15.42
C TRP A 25 14.37 -9.66 14.54
N TRP A 26 14.71 -8.40 14.31
CA TRP A 26 15.92 -8.01 13.64
C TRP A 26 17.15 -8.35 14.48
N GLN A 27 18.05 -9.15 13.93
CA GLN A 27 19.39 -9.37 14.47
C GLN A 27 20.38 -8.72 13.52
N GLY A 28 20.90 -7.55 13.93
CA GLY A 28 21.84 -6.78 13.11
C GLY A 28 23.06 -6.39 13.93
N ASN A 29 24.16 -7.09 13.71
CA ASN A 29 25.49 -6.73 14.24
C ASN A 29 26.44 -6.22 13.13
N GLY A 30 25.95 -5.93 11.92
CA GLY A 30 26.72 -5.41 10.77
C GLY A 30 26.09 -5.76 9.42
N GLU A 31 26.55 -5.17 8.30
CA GLU A 31 25.95 -5.34 6.94
C GLU A 31 25.91 -6.78 6.42
N VAL A 32 26.81 -7.66 6.89
CA VAL A 32 26.99 -9.02 6.33
C VAL A 32 26.16 -10.08 7.07
N GLU A 33 25.81 -9.83 8.34
CA GLU A 33 25.01 -10.74 9.20
C GLU A 33 23.72 -10.05 9.69
N SER A 34 23.18 -9.17 8.86
CA SER A 34 21.95 -8.44 9.14
C SER A 34 20.77 -9.22 8.59
N GLY A 35 19.97 -9.82 9.47
CA GLY A 35 18.79 -10.60 9.09
C GLY A 35 17.74 -10.68 10.19
N PHE A 36 16.49 -10.97 9.81
CA PHE A 36 15.46 -11.31 10.79
C PHE A 36 15.65 -12.76 11.23
N SER A 37 15.80 -12.97 12.53
CA SER A 37 15.96 -14.30 13.12
C SER A 37 14.78 -14.66 14.02
N THR A 38 14.46 -15.95 14.04
CA THR A 38 13.45 -16.51 14.94
C THR A 38 14.10 -16.86 16.28
N GLY A 39 13.43 -16.55 17.38
CA GLY A 39 14.00 -16.75 18.70
C GLY A 39 14.25 -18.19 19.15
N PRO A 40 15.20 -18.39 20.08
CA PRO A 40 15.48 -19.71 20.66
C PRO A 40 14.36 -20.24 21.57
N GLY A 41 13.33 -19.44 21.87
CA GLY A 41 12.22 -19.81 22.77
C GLY A 41 10.91 -20.23 22.10
N SER A 42 10.80 -20.13 20.77
CA SER A 42 9.58 -20.49 20.04
C SER A 42 9.73 -21.85 19.35
N GLU A 43 8.83 -22.80 19.60
CA GLU A 43 8.73 -24.06 18.86
C GLU A 43 8.11 -23.81 17.48
N ILE A 44 8.85 -23.13 16.59
CA ILE A 44 8.49 -22.99 15.18
C ILE A 44 9.14 -24.16 14.42
N PRO A 45 8.36 -24.95 13.64
CA PRO A 45 8.88 -25.97 12.75
C PRO A 45 9.98 -25.42 11.81
N PRO A 46 11.03 -26.21 11.52
CA PRO A 46 12.16 -25.72 10.72
C PRO A 46 11.74 -25.27 9.31
N SER A 47 10.74 -25.91 8.70
CA SER A 47 10.18 -25.51 7.41
C SER A 47 9.56 -24.11 7.44
N GLN A 48 8.79 -23.79 8.48
CA GLN A 48 8.18 -22.47 8.65
C GLN A 48 9.22 -21.39 8.94
N ARG A 49 10.30 -21.70 9.65
CA ARG A 49 11.40 -20.74 9.89
C ARG A 49 12.05 -20.28 8.59
N VAL A 50 12.27 -21.19 7.64
CA VAL A 50 12.85 -20.85 6.33
C VAL A 50 11.92 -19.91 5.58
N LEU A 51 10.62 -20.19 5.55
CA LEU A 51 9.63 -19.34 4.87
C LEU A 51 9.58 -17.94 5.47
N ILE A 52 9.52 -17.84 6.80
CA ILE A 52 9.52 -16.57 7.53
C ILE A 52 10.80 -15.80 7.20
N SER A 53 11.98 -16.44 7.33
CA SER A 53 13.27 -15.81 7.01
C SER A 53 13.25 -15.18 5.62
N ARG A 54 12.82 -15.92 4.59
CA ARG A 54 12.75 -15.44 3.20
C ARG A 54 11.79 -14.26 3.02
N VAL A 55 10.62 -14.30 3.66
CA VAL A 55 9.65 -13.20 3.55
C VAL A 55 10.19 -11.95 4.26
N THR A 56 10.82 -12.12 5.41
CA THR A 56 11.35 -11.00 6.20
C THR A 56 12.62 -10.37 5.62
N GLU A 57 13.34 -11.05 4.72
CA GLU A 57 14.45 -10.44 3.94
C GLU A 57 13.96 -9.19 3.17
N VAL A 58 12.70 -9.15 2.73
CA VAL A 58 12.13 -7.98 2.05
C VAL A 58 12.03 -6.77 2.98
N GLY A 59 11.69 -6.97 4.25
CA GLY A 59 11.67 -5.91 5.26
C GLY A 59 13.06 -5.30 5.49
N TRP A 60 14.12 -6.09 5.39
CA TRP A 60 15.49 -5.56 5.44
C TRP A 60 15.83 -4.68 4.23
N VAL A 61 15.50 -5.15 3.02
CA VAL A 61 15.73 -4.38 1.79
C VAL A 61 14.98 -3.05 1.85
N LEU A 62 13.73 -3.04 2.32
CA LEU A 62 12.96 -1.82 2.52
C LEU A 62 13.70 -0.84 3.45
N ARG A 63 14.18 -1.33 4.59
CA ARG A 63 14.92 -0.51 5.55
C ARG A 63 16.18 0.10 4.93
N LYS A 64 16.93 -0.68 4.13
CA LYS A 64 18.10 -0.17 3.40
C LYS A 64 17.72 0.92 2.40
N ILE A 65 16.60 0.77 1.69
CA ILE A 65 16.09 1.79 0.76
C ILE A 65 15.71 3.07 1.53
N LEU A 66 15.05 2.95 2.68
CA LEU A 66 14.68 4.10 3.52
C LEU A 66 15.93 4.83 4.06
N ASP A 67 16.94 4.08 4.49
CA ASP A 67 18.22 4.66 4.94
C ASP A 67 18.95 5.40 3.79
N LEU A 68 18.97 4.81 2.60
CA LEU A 68 19.54 5.44 1.40
C LEU A 68 18.75 6.68 0.99
N GLN A 69 17.42 6.64 1.06
CA GLN A 69 16.59 7.82 0.81
C GLN A 69 16.88 8.93 1.81
N ALA A 70 17.04 8.62 3.10
CA ALA A 70 17.39 9.58 4.12
C ALA A 70 18.76 10.22 3.86
N ALA A 71 19.76 9.44 3.47
CA ALA A 71 21.10 9.92 3.13
C ALA A 71 21.09 10.82 1.86
N LEU A 72 20.31 10.44 0.85
CA LEU A 72 20.26 11.15 -0.44
C LEU A 72 19.34 12.37 -0.45
N ARG A 73 18.41 12.49 0.52
CA ARG A 73 17.44 13.60 0.60
C ARG A 73 18.09 14.98 0.74
N ALA A 74 19.26 15.03 1.38
CA ALA A 74 20.05 16.25 1.56
C ALA A 74 20.97 16.56 0.36
N GLY A 75 20.98 15.71 -0.66
CA GLY A 75 21.83 15.85 -1.83
C GLY A 75 21.41 17.03 -2.72
N PRO A 76 22.35 17.86 -3.22
CA PRO A 76 22.04 19.05 -4.02
C PRO A 76 21.74 18.76 -5.49
N THR A 77 21.89 17.52 -5.96
CA THR A 77 21.81 17.20 -7.39
C THR A 77 20.40 16.80 -7.82
N CYS A 78 20.00 17.23 -9.02
CA CYS A 78 18.72 16.86 -9.63
C CYS A 78 18.58 15.34 -9.78
N VAL A 79 19.67 14.62 -10.06
CA VAL A 79 19.68 13.15 -10.18
C VAL A 79 19.34 12.49 -8.84
N GLN A 80 19.92 12.96 -7.73
CA GLN A 80 19.61 12.43 -6.39
C GLN A 80 18.14 12.69 -6.03
N GLN A 81 17.62 13.88 -6.32
CA GLN A 81 16.22 14.21 -6.09
C GLN A 81 15.27 13.35 -6.92
N ALA A 82 15.57 13.15 -8.21
CA ALA A 82 14.79 12.28 -9.10
C ALA A 82 14.81 10.82 -8.62
N LEU A 83 15.96 10.33 -8.15
CA LEU A 83 16.09 8.98 -7.60
C LEU A 83 15.26 8.81 -6.31
N VAL A 84 15.33 9.77 -5.39
CA VAL A 84 14.53 9.74 -4.14
C VAL A 84 13.03 9.77 -4.47
N ALA A 85 12.62 10.61 -5.43
CA ALA A 85 11.23 10.70 -5.86
C ALA A 85 10.73 9.37 -6.48
N ALA A 86 11.51 8.77 -7.38
CA ALA A 86 11.18 7.47 -7.98
C ALA A 86 11.10 6.36 -6.92
N ALA A 87 12.08 6.30 -6.02
CA ALA A 87 12.08 5.32 -4.93
C ALA A 87 10.88 5.50 -3.99
N GLN A 88 10.43 6.74 -3.75
CA GLN A 88 9.26 7.00 -2.89
C GLN A 88 7.96 6.47 -3.51
N VAL A 89 7.82 6.51 -4.84
CA VAL A 89 6.67 5.93 -5.55
C VAL A 89 6.65 4.41 -5.34
N GLU A 90 7.78 3.75 -5.51
CA GLU A 90 7.90 2.30 -5.31
C GLU A 90 7.62 1.88 -3.87
N VAL A 91 8.17 2.62 -2.89
CA VAL A 91 7.89 2.38 -1.45
C VAL A 91 6.40 2.55 -1.15
N ASN A 92 5.72 3.53 -1.76
CA ASN A 92 4.27 3.68 -1.61
C ASN A 92 3.49 2.51 -2.22
N CYS A 93 3.89 2.02 -3.39
CA CYS A 93 3.31 0.81 -4.00
C CYS A 93 3.49 -0.41 -3.10
N TYR A 94 4.66 -0.54 -2.47
CA TYR A 94 4.95 -1.61 -1.51
C TYR A 94 4.04 -1.56 -0.27
N TYR A 95 3.86 -0.39 0.36
CA TYR A 95 2.96 -0.28 1.51
C TYR A 95 1.49 -0.52 1.15
N ARG A 96 1.06 -0.16 -0.07
CA ARG A 96 -0.28 -0.52 -0.56
C ARG A 96 -0.47 -2.04 -0.64
N LEU A 97 0.55 -2.77 -1.10
CA LEU A 97 0.52 -4.22 -1.13
C LEU A 97 0.43 -4.81 0.28
N ILE A 98 1.20 -4.29 1.24
CA ILE A 98 1.13 -4.73 2.64
C ILE A 98 -0.28 -4.53 3.19
N ALA A 99 -0.89 -3.37 2.98
CA ALA A 99 -2.25 -3.10 3.47
C ALA A 99 -3.28 -4.10 2.91
N ILE A 100 -3.14 -4.49 1.64
CA ILE A 100 -3.97 -5.55 1.04
C ILE A 100 -3.72 -6.90 1.74
N LEU A 101 -2.46 -7.28 1.96
CA LEU A 101 -2.12 -8.53 2.65
C LEU A 101 -2.64 -8.56 4.10
N GLU A 102 -2.57 -7.44 4.82
CA GLU A 102 -3.12 -7.31 6.17
C GLU A 102 -4.64 -7.49 6.16
N SER A 103 -5.34 -6.88 5.19
CA SER A 103 -6.79 -7.05 5.02
C SER A 103 -7.19 -8.50 4.74
N GLN A 104 -6.39 -9.24 3.97
CA GLN A 104 -6.65 -10.65 3.67
C GLN A 104 -6.37 -11.54 4.89
N SER A 105 -5.31 -11.24 5.64
CA SER A 105 -4.96 -11.98 6.86
C SER A 105 -6.01 -11.84 7.97
N THR A 106 -6.72 -10.71 8.00
CA THR A 106 -7.79 -10.42 8.97
C THR A 106 -9.17 -10.81 8.42
N GLY A 107 -9.37 -10.67 7.10
CA GLY A 107 -10.65 -10.94 6.42
C GLY A 107 -10.96 -12.42 6.20
N ASN A 108 -9.98 -13.32 6.35
CA ASN A 108 -10.22 -14.76 6.31
C ASN A 108 -11.17 -15.24 7.43
N ASP A 109 -11.29 -14.47 8.52
CA ASP A 109 -12.24 -14.76 9.61
C ASP A 109 -13.69 -14.36 9.26
N LEU A 110 -13.90 -13.51 8.24
CA LEU A 110 -15.24 -13.04 7.82
C LEU A 110 -15.94 -13.98 6.84
N ASN A 111 -15.24 -14.97 6.28
CA ASN A 111 -15.82 -15.97 5.36
C ASN A 111 -16.47 -17.17 6.09
N ALA A 112 -16.47 -17.17 7.43
CA ALA A 112 -17.09 -18.22 8.25
C ALA A 112 -18.53 -17.86 8.73
N VAL A 113 -19.05 -16.67 8.42
CA VAL A 113 -20.42 -16.25 8.73
C VAL A 113 -21.16 -15.84 7.46
N SER A 114 -21.89 -16.82 6.91
CA SER A 114 -23.18 -16.69 6.20
C SER A 114 -23.46 -18.08 5.58
N GLY A 115 -24.41 -18.90 6.05
CA GLY A 115 -25.79 -18.52 6.31
C GLY A 115 -26.44 -18.18 4.98
N GLU A 116 -27.16 -19.17 4.41
CA GLU A 116 -28.18 -19.08 3.35
C GLU A 116 -27.87 -18.21 2.11
N PRO A 117 -27.85 -18.79 0.88
CA PRO A 117 -27.78 -18.00 -0.35
C PRO A 117 -29.12 -17.28 -0.57
N GLU A 118 -29.26 -16.06 -0.05
CA GLU A 118 -30.26 -15.11 -0.55
C GLU A 118 -30.00 -14.90 -2.05
N THR A 119 -30.88 -15.47 -2.86
CA THR A 119 -30.89 -15.37 -4.32
C THR A 119 -31.02 -13.91 -4.73
N PHE A 120 -29.88 -13.24 -4.97
CA PHE A 120 -29.86 -11.91 -5.56
C PHE A 120 -30.28 -12.01 -7.04
N SER A 121 -31.51 -11.59 -7.33
CA SER A 121 -32.08 -11.54 -8.67
C SER A 121 -31.29 -10.58 -9.56
N PRO A 122 -30.89 -10.97 -10.80
CA PRO A 122 -29.97 -10.19 -11.62
C PRO A 122 -30.74 -9.15 -12.43
N ALA A 123 -31.30 -8.12 -11.78
CA ALA A 123 -32.02 -7.06 -12.49
C ALA A 123 -31.79 -5.69 -11.86
N SER A 124 -30.58 -5.17 -12.02
CA SER A 124 -30.33 -3.76 -12.40
C SER A 124 -28.83 -3.48 -12.29
N LYS A 125 -28.15 -3.33 -13.43
CA LYS A 125 -26.77 -2.85 -13.45
C LYS A 125 -26.78 -1.34 -13.14
N PRO A 126 -25.80 -0.81 -12.38
CA PRO A 126 -25.77 0.58 -11.93
C PRO A 126 -25.58 1.63 -13.03
N TRP A 127 -25.40 1.22 -14.29
CA TRP A 127 -25.24 2.12 -15.44
C TRP A 127 -26.51 2.25 -16.29
N ASP A 128 -27.66 1.73 -15.84
CA ASP A 128 -28.91 1.76 -16.60
C ASP A 128 -29.28 3.19 -17.02
N SER A 129 -29.17 3.44 -18.32
CA SER A 129 -29.18 4.77 -18.97
C SER A 129 -30.54 5.47 -18.86
N ALA A 130 -31.57 4.79 -18.34
CA ALA A 130 -32.92 5.29 -18.19
C ALA A 130 -33.12 6.30 -17.04
N ARG A 131 -32.11 6.52 -16.18
CA ARG A 131 -32.15 7.54 -15.11
C ARG A 131 -31.60 8.91 -15.50
N LEU A 132 -30.96 9.03 -16.67
CA LEU A 132 -30.54 10.35 -17.17
C LEU A 132 -31.73 11.02 -17.82
N GLY A 133 -32.55 11.67 -16.98
CA GLY A 133 -33.63 12.54 -17.42
C GLY A 133 -33.10 13.56 -18.43
N ALA A 134 -33.81 13.68 -19.55
CA ALA A 134 -33.58 14.71 -20.54
C ALA A 134 -33.61 16.11 -19.87
N PRO A 135 -32.71 17.03 -20.21
CA PRO A 135 -32.77 18.39 -19.70
C PRO A 135 -34.03 19.08 -20.24
N SER A 136 -34.87 19.60 -19.34
CA SER A 136 -36.03 20.42 -19.69
C SER A 136 -35.59 21.75 -20.30
N PRO A 137 -36.25 22.29 -21.34
CA PRO A 137 -35.94 23.61 -21.86
C PRO A 137 -36.49 24.72 -20.93
N SER A 138 -35.60 25.54 -20.39
CA SER A 138 -35.95 26.77 -19.65
C SER A 138 -36.28 27.91 -20.62
N PRO A 139 -37.27 28.77 -20.35
CA PRO A 139 -37.70 29.82 -21.26
C PRO A 139 -36.89 31.12 -21.14
N LEU A 140 -36.76 31.75 -22.31
CA LEU A 140 -36.36 33.11 -22.70
C LEU A 140 -36.29 34.23 -21.64
N GLY A 141 -35.25 35.08 -21.82
CA GLY A 141 -35.16 36.47 -21.35
C GLY A 141 -33.84 36.72 -20.58
N GLY A 142 -32.98 37.68 -20.87
CA GLY A 142 -32.95 38.80 -21.80
C GLY A 142 -31.57 39.47 -21.67
N THR A 143 -31.15 40.10 -22.76
CA THR A 143 -29.95 40.89 -23.07
C THR A 143 -29.24 41.65 -21.92
N SER A 144 -27.90 41.60 -21.90
CA SER A 144 -27.03 42.79 -22.10
C SER A 144 -25.52 42.44 -22.13
N THR A 145 -24.88 42.68 -23.27
CA THR A 145 -23.41 42.88 -23.48
C THR A 145 -22.91 44.09 -22.65
N PRO A 146 -21.60 44.25 -22.32
CA PRO A 146 -20.51 44.52 -23.30
C PRO A 146 -19.20 43.76 -23.01
N THR A 147 -18.52 43.20 -24.03
CA THR A 147 -17.35 43.78 -24.71
C THR A 147 -16.23 44.26 -23.77
N GLY A 148 -15.19 43.43 -23.62
CA GLY A 148 -13.92 43.78 -22.97
C GLY A 148 -12.75 43.04 -23.61
N ARG A 149 -12.24 43.62 -24.70
CA ARG A 149 -11.11 43.17 -25.53
C ARG A 149 -9.79 43.36 -24.75
N LEU A 150 -9.07 42.30 -24.42
CA LEU A 150 -7.73 42.37 -23.85
C LEU A 150 -6.68 41.98 -24.89
N THR A 151 -5.93 42.99 -25.31
CA THR A 151 -4.82 42.96 -26.25
C THR A 151 -3.56 42.36 -25.61
N LEU A 152 -2.97 41.38 -26.28
CA LEU A 152 -1.59 40.90 -26.08
C LEU A 152 -0.61 42.07 -26.25
N ARG A 153 0.12 42.44 -25.19
CA ARG A 153 1.37 43.21 -25.33
C ARG A 153 2.55 42.25 -25.30
N ARG A 154 3.17 42.12 -26.47
CA ARG A 154 4.53 41.64 -26.70
C ARG A 154 5.48 42.66 -26.05
N LEU A 155 6.38 42.22 -25.20
CA LEU A 155 7.53 43.00 -24.72
C LEU A 155 8.75 42.46 -25.44
N ASP A 156 9.41 43.35 -26.18
CA ASP A 156 10.81 43.23 -26.61
C ASP A 156 11.75 43.24 -25.41
#